data_AF-A0A350PDD5-F1
#
_entry.id   AF-A0A350PDD5-F1
#
_cell.length_a   1.000
_cell.length_b   1.000
_cell.length_c   1.000
_cell.angle_alpha   90.00
_cell.angle_beta   90.00
_cell.angle_gamma   90.00
#
_symmetry.space_group_name_H-M   'P 1'
#
loop_
_entity.id
_entity.type
_entity.pdbx_description
1 polymer ?
#
loop_
_entity_poly.entity_id
_entity_poly.type
_entity_poly.pdbx_seq_one_letter_code
_entity_poly.pdbx_strand_id
1 'polypeptide(L)'
;MKLLLENWRKYLNEDYRETGYKDPSSFKHYGEKGRGAPELEADRDFKREWNKKADHKFFNDEVIKVHWIGGFGGENLNSCKRKPEPCLLNIIKSWVNSQNPKNELSVVGYYKTKPSESALSVVGVLLDGYVSYASSEDAATEWSSYADEEAREKHAASGLPKRAMEKSPMFGPEDFVEPGLKHNELIVDNWRVKGIILDTVFSRPFSYWKIISTKPRPRTQQVYQAKKKEFEDIKEFCRANGIKVYDMNLKELKNETPT
;
A
#
# COMPACT_ATOMS: atom_id res chain seq x y z
N MET A 1 -24.11 13.55 -2.48
CA MET A 1 -23.01 12.91 -3.24
C MET A 1 -22.98 13.29 -4.72
N LYS A 2 -24.08 13.15 -5.51
CA LYS A 2 -24.14 13.63 -6.92
C LYS A 2 -23.70 15.10 -7.08
N LEU A 3 -24.19 15.97 -6.19
CA LEU A 3 -23.90 17.42 -6.19
C LEU A 3 -22.44 17.79 -5.93
N LEU A 4 -21.64 16.92 -5.27
CA LEU A 4 -20.21 17.19 -5.07
C LEU A 4 -19.47 16.87 -6.36
N LEU A 5 -19.59 15.63 -6.87
CA LEU A 5 -18.96 15.21 -8.13
C LEU A 5 -19.38 16.09 -9.32
N GLU A 6 -20.65 16.49 -9.40
CA GLU A 6 -21.15 17.40 -10.45
C GLU A 6 -20.56 18.82 -10.31
N ASN A 7 -20.32 19.31 -9.09
CA ASN A 7 -19.65 20.58 -8.87
C ASN A 7 -18.13 20.52 -9.09
N TRP A 8 -17.50 19.36 -8.98
CA TRP A 8 -16.07 19.22 -9.19
C TRP A 8 -15.70 19.19 -10.67
N ARG A 9 -16.52 18.54 -11.50
CA ARG A 9 -16.33 18.47 -12.96
C ARG A 9 -16.19 19.83 -13.63
N LYS A 10 -16.76 20.91 -13.05
CA LYS A 10 -16.69 22.28 -13.61
C LYS A 10 -15.30 22.93 -13.51
N TYR A 11 -14.39 22.34 -12.73
CA TYR A 11 -13.01 22.82 -12.58
C TYR A 11 -12.01 22.07 -13.46
N LEU A 12 -12.48 21.11 -14.27
CA LEU A 12 -11.66 20.36 -15.22
C LEU A 12 -11.86 20.92 -16.61
N ASN A 13 -10.77 21.02 -17.39
CA ASN A 13 -10.85 21.35 -18.81
C ASN A 13 -11.74 20.33 -19.55
N GLU A 14 -12.51 20.80 -20.54
CA GLU A 14 -13.57 20.03 -21.21
C GLU A 14 -13.08 18.69 -21.81
N ASP A 15 -11.82 18.60 -22.24
CA ASP A 15 -11.19 17.39 -22.79
C ASP A 15 -11.12 16.18 -21.83
N TYR A 16 -11.10 16.41 -20.51
CA TYR A 16 -10.98 15.31 -19.54
C TYR A 16 -12.28 14.51 -19.38
N ARG A 17 -13.42 15.09 -19.79
CA ARG A 17 -14.75 14.50 -19.61
C ARG A 17 -15.07 13.42 -20.66
N GLU A 18 -14.43 13.46 -21.83
CA GLU A 18 -14.79 12.60 -22.97
C GLU A 18 -13.88 11.37 -23.16
N THR A 19 -12.62 11.40 -22.70
CA THR A 19 -11.63 10.39 -23.07
C THR A 19 -11.60 9.13 -22.19
N GLY A 20 -12.59 8.98 -21.31
CA GLY A 20 -12.83 7.85 -20.40
C GLY A 20 -11.85 6.67 -20.50
N TYR A 21 -11.03 6.51 -19.45
CA TYR A 21 -10.20 5.32 -19.21
C TYR A 21 -9.27 4.92 -20.37
N LYS A 22 -8.03 5.41 -20.34
CA LYS A 22 -6.90 4.73 -21.01
C LYS A 22 -6.25 3.76 -20.02
N ASP A 23 -5.80 2.61 -20.54
CA ASP A 23 -5.15 1.54 -19.78
C ASP A 23 -3.95 2.07 -18.95
N PRO A 24 -3.85 1.76 -17.63
CA PRO A 24 -2.68 2.03 -16.80
C PRO A 24 -1.33 1.65 -17.42
N SER A 25 -1.29 0.60 -18.26
CA SER A 25 -0.09 0.16 -18.96
C SER A 25 0.35 1.09 -20.10
N SER A 26 -0.57 1.94 -20.60
CA SER A 26 -0.30 2.94 -21.63
C SER A 26 0.31 4.23 -21.04
N PHE A 27 0.21 4.40 -19.73
CA PHE A 27 0.72 5.54 -18.98
C PHE A 27 2.21 5.37 -18.64
N LYS A 28 3.07 5.47 -19.65
CA LYS A 28 4.53 5.65 -19.48
C LYS A 28 4.84 7.08 -19.06
N HIS A 29 4.37 7.45 -17.87
CA HIS A 29 4.39 8.82 -17.38
C HIS A 29 5.72 9.27 -16.75
N TYR A 30 6.62 8.32 -16.50
CA TYR A 30 8.03 8.58 -16.25
C TYR A 30 8.80 8.28 -17.55
N GLY A 31 9.00 9.32 -18.36
CA GLY A 31 9.47 9.21 -19.74
C GLY A 31 9.32 10.52 -20.51
N GLU A 32 10.18 10.77 -21.51
CA GLU A 32 10.07 11.89 -22.46
C GLU A 32 8.65 12.04 -23.05
N LYS A 33 7.92 10.93 -23.21
CA LYS A 33 6.55 10.91 -23.76
C LYS A 33 5.47 11.49 -22.83
N GLY A 34 5.76 11.72 -21.56
CA GLY A 34 4.83 12.34 -20.60
C GLY A 34 5.05 13.84 -20.39
N ARG A 35 6.14 14.45 -20.88
CA ARG A 35 6.38 15.87 -20.65
C ARG A 35 5.39 16.74 -21.43
N GLY A 36 4.63 17.57 -20.72
CA GLY A 36 3.67 18.52 -21.32
C GLY A 36 2.39 17.88 -21.85
N ALA A 37 2.15 16.60 -21.57
CA ALA A 37 0.87 15.99 -21.88
C ALA A 37 -0.23 16.65 -21.02
N PRO A 38 -1.31 17.18 -21.61
CA PRO A 38 -2.39 17.85 -20.86
C PRO A 38 -2.97 17.01 -19.72
N GLU A 39 -2.99 15.69 -19.91
CA GLU A 39 -3.48 14.71 -18.93
C GLU A 39 -2.64 14.71 -17.64
N LEU A 40 -1.33 14.96 -17.76
CA LEU A 40 -0.42 14.94 -16.63
C LEU A 40 -0.42 16.22 -15.80
N GLU A 41 -0.68 17.36 -16.43
CA GLU A 41 -0.93 18.59 -15.69
C GLU A 41 -2.31 18.54 -15.02
N ALA A 42 -3.31 17.91 -15.65
CA ALA A 42 -4.62 17.69 -15.04
C ALA A 42 -4.52 16.83 -13.76
N ASP A 43 -3.78 15.72 -13.76
CA ASP A 43 -3.59 14.89 -12.56
C ASP A 43 -2.85 15.64 -11.43
N ARG A 44 -1.87 16.48 -11.78
CA ARG A 44 -1.16 17.32 -10.80
C ARG A 44 -2.06 18.36 -10.18
N ASP A 45 -2.80 19.09 -11.01
CA ASP A 45 -3.73 20.12 -10.55
C ASP A 45 -4.86 19.51 -9.75
N PHE A 46 -5.33 18.33 -10.13
CA PHE A 46 -6.28 17.56 -9.36
C PHE A 46 -5.75 17.21 -7.97
N LYS A 47 -4.54 16.66 -7.85
CA LYS A 47 -3.93 16.36 -6.55
C LYS A 47 -3.71 17.64 -5.71
N ARG A 48 -3.37 18.77 -6.33
CA ARG A 48 -3.28 20.08 -5.64
C ARG A 48 -4.63 20.53 -5.11
N GLU A 49 -5.69 20.41 -5.89
CA GLU A 49 -7.04 20.77 -5.46
C GLU A 49 -7.58 19.82 -4.39
N TRP A 50 -7.29 18.52 -4.50
CA TRP A 50 -7.56 17.56 -3.43
C TRP A 50 -6.92 18.00 -2.13
N ASN A 51 -5.62 18.33 -2.16
CA ASN A 51 -4.89 18.81 -0.99
C ASN A 51 -5.48 20.10 -0.38
N LYS A 52 -6.20 20.93 -1.13
CA LYS A 52 -6.84 22.13 -0.56
C LYS A 52 -8.14 21.83 0.18
N LYS A 53 -8.84 20.75 -0.20
CA LYS A 53 -10.23 20.51 0.23
C LYS A 53 -10.42 19.25 1.07
N ALA A 54 -9.45 18.34 1.05
CA ALA A 54 -9.49 17.13 1.85
C ALA A 54 -9.41 17.44 3.35
N ASP A 55 -10.14 16.66 4.15
CA ASP A 55 -9.99 16.59 5.59
C ASP A 55 -8.69 15.85 5.93
N HIS A 56 -7.59 16.60 5.89
CA HIS A 56 -6.26 16.08 6.22
C HIS A 56 -6.18 15.55 7.65
N LYS A 57 -6.97 16.10 8.56
CA LYS A 57 -6.97 15.63 9.94
C LYS A 57 -7.53 14.22 9.99
N PHE A 58 -8.65 13.97 9.32
CA PHE A 58 -9.20 12.62 9.20
C PHE A 58 -8.18 11.64 8.60
N PHE A 59 -7.61 11.93 7.42
CA PHE A 59 -6.69 11.01 6.75
C PHE A 59 -5.36 10.78 7.49
N ASN A 60 -4.82 11.81 8.13
CA ASN A 60 -3.55 11.70 8.83
C ASN A 60 -3.72 11.10 10.23
N ASP A 61 -4.75 11.50 10.97
CA ASP A 61 -4.91 11.16 12.38
C ASP A 61 -5.84 9.98 12.62
N GLU A 62 -6.87 9.75 11.80
CA GLU A 62 -7.91 8.76 12.08
C GLU A 62 -7.78 7.49 11.23
N VAL A 63 -7.05 7.58 10.12
CA VAL A 63 -6.86 6.47 9.18
C VAL A 63 -5.52 5.76 9.39
N ILE A 64 -5.60 4.44 9.55
CA ILE A 64 -4.49 3.51 9.59
C ILE A 64 -4.00 3.22 8.17
N LYS A 65 -2.68 3.29 7.97
CA LYS A 65 -2.03 3.19 6.67
C LYS A 65 -1.24 1.88 6.60
N VAL A 66 -1.67 0.95 5.75
CA VAL A 66 -1.02 -0.37 5.64
C VAL A 66 -0.58 -0.65 4.22
N HIS A 67 0.72 -0.86 4.03
CA HIS A 67 1.26 -1.39 2.80
C HIS A 67 1.34 -2.93 2.87
N TRP A 68 0.51 -3.62 2.09
CA TRP A 68 0.49 -5.08 2.09
C TRP A 68 1.57 -5.66 1.17
N ILE A 69 2.55 -6.36 1.73
CA ILE A 69 3.65 -6.94 0.96
C ILE A 69 3.10 -7.97 -0.02
N GLY A 70 3.32 -7.72 -1.32
CA GLY A 70 2.86 -8.54 -2.43
C GLY A 70 1.35 -8.53 -2.67
N GLY A 71 0.59 -7.64 -2.02
CA GLY A 71 -0.79 -7.34 -2.40
C GLY A 71 -0.89 -6.51 -3.68
N PHE A 72 0.10 -5.65 -3.93
CA PHE A 72 0.15 -4.77 -5.09
C PHE A 72 1.52 -4.93 -5.77
N GLY A 73 1.53 -5.53 -6.96
CA GLY A 73 2.74 -6.00 -7.66
C GLY A 73 2.70 -7.50 -7.89
N GLY A 74 2.28 -7.91 -9.08
CA GLY A 74 1.79 -9.26 -9.45
C GLY A 74 2.74 -10.45 -9.25
N GLU A 75 3.94 -10.28 -8.69
CA GLU A 75 4.95 -11.34 -8.64
C GLU A 75 5.44 -11.71 -7.22
N ASN A 76 5.35 -10.82 -6.23
CA ASN A 76 6.16 -10.95 -5.01
C ASN A 76 5.63 -11.93 -3.97
N LEU A 77 4.32 -12.05 -3.78
CA LEU A 77 3.81 -13.07 -2.86
C LEU A 77 3.90 -14.47 -3.46
N ASN A 78 3.65 -14.63 -4.76
CA ASN A 78 3.68 -15.95 -5.41
C ASN A 78 5.11 -16.51 -5.52
N SER A 79 6.11 -15.66 -5.73
CA SER A 79 7.52 -16.07 -5.73
C SER A 79 7.99 -16.52 -4.33
N CYS A 80 7.51 -15.87 -3.27
CA CYS A 80 7.91 -16.16 -1.89
C CYS A 80 7.06 -17.25 -1.22
N LYS A 81 5.86 -17.52 -1.73
CA LYS A 81 4.95 -18.59 -1.26
C LYS A 81 5.50 -19.99 -1.49
N ARG A 82 6.33 -20.20 -2.53
CA ARG A 82 6.76 -21.54 -2.98
C ARG A 82 8.22 -21.88 -2.68
N LYS A 83 8.97 -20.94 -2.10
CA LYS A 83 10.39 -21.11 -1.78
C LYS A 83 10.62 -21.19 -0.27
N PRO A 84 11.52 -22.07 0.21
CA PRO A 84 11.88 -22.17 1.63
C PRO A 84 12.77 -21.01 2.09
N GLU A 85 13.28 -20.19 1.17
CA GLU A 85 14.14 -19.05 1.45
C GLU A 85 13.41 -17.92 2.19
N PRO A 86 14.13 -17.15 3.04
CA PRO A 86 13.58 -16.09 3.89
C PRO A 86 13.30 -14.79 3.10
N CYS A 87 12.51 -14.90 2.03
CA CYS A 87 12.17 -13.76 1.19
C CYS A 87 11.44 -12.63 1.95
N LEU A 88 10.42 -12.95 2.75
CA LEU A 88 9.64 -11.95 3.48
C LEU A 88 10.52 -11.23 4.50
N LEU A 89 11.40 -11.96 5.18
CA LEU A 89 12.37 -11.35 6.09
C LEU A 89 13.29 -10.36 5.34
N ASN A 90 13.78 -10.73 4.16
CA ASN A 90 14.65 -9.84 3.38
C ASN A 90 13.90 -8.59 2.88
N ILE A 91 12.63 -8.73 2.48
CA ILE A 91 11.79 -7.58 2.15
C ILE A 91 11.62 -6.70 3.39
N ILE A 92 11.23 -7.26 4.53
CA ILE A 92 11.05 -6.50 5.78
C ILE A 92 12.33 -5.79 6.20
N LYS A 93 13.49 -6.45 6.11
CA LYS A 93 14.80 -5.82 6.34
C LYS A 93 15.01 -4.62 5.42
N SER A 94 14.71 -4.76 4.13
CA SER A 94 14.81 -3.65 3.16
C SER A 94 13.92 -2.47 3.56
N TRP A 95 12.66 -2.74 3.91
CA TRP A 95 11.71 -1.70 4.34
C TRP A 95 12.15 -1.01 5.64
N VAL A 96 12.52 -1.80 6.65
CA VAL A 96 12.95 -1.28 7.96
C VAL A 96 14.28 -0.54 7.83
N ASN A 97 15.20 -0.94 6.97
CA ASN A 97 16.46 -0.21 6.79
C ASN A 97 16.31 1.07 5.95
N SER A 98 15.22 1.17 5.17
CA SER A 98 14.97 2.32 4.29
C SER A 98 14.37 3.54 5.01
N GLN A 99 14.46 3.65 6.35
CA GLN A 99 13.78 4.56 7.32
C GLN A 99 13.38 6.01 6.92
N ASN A 100 13.79 6.52 5.76
CA ASN A 100 13.25 7.73 5.16
C ASN A 100 13.16 7.62 3.62
N PRO A 101 12.25 6.78 3.13
CA PRO A 101 12.05 6.56 1.71
C PRO A 101 11.33 7.78 1.13
N LYS A 102 12.03 8.43 0.20
CA LYS A 102 11.57 9.69 -0.39
C LYS A 102 10.37 9.50 -1.33
N ASN A 103 10.18 8.31 -1.86
CA ASN A 103 9.14 8.05 -2.85
C ASN A 103 7.77 7.94 -2.18
N GLU A 104 6.75 8.49 -2.84
CA GLU A 104 5.37 8.27 -2.42
C GLU A 104 4.98 6.80 -2.59
N LEU A 105 4.13 6.33 -1.68
CA LEU A 105 3.74 4.94 -1.60
C LEU A 105 2.23 4.76 -1.63
N SER A 106 1.77 3.75 -2.38
CA SER A 106 0.39 3.31 -2.36
C SER A 106 0.17 2.34 -1.19
N VAL A 107 -0.86 2.61 -0.39
CA VAL A 107 -1.24 1.84 0.79
C VAL A 107 -2.75 1.68 0.86
N VAL A 108 -3.21 0.78 1.71
CA VAL A 108 -4.63 0.64 2.03
C VAL A 108 -4.94 1.37 3.33
N GLY A 109 -5.98 2.20 3.30
CA GLY A 109 -6.56 2.89 4.44
C GLY A 109 -7.56 2.03 5.21
N TYR A 110 -7.46 2.04 6.55
CA TYR A 110 -8.43 1.43 7.46
C TYR A 110 -8.85 2.41 8.55
N TYR A 111 -10.11 2.33 9.00
CA TYR A 111 -10.51 3.01 10.23
C TYR A 111 -9.75 2.43 11.43
N LYS A 112 -9.35 3.28 12.39
CA LYS A 112 -8.71 2.83 13.65
C LYS A 112 -9.51 1.79 14.43
N THR A 113 -10.83 1.82 14.31
CA THR A 113 -11.76 0.95 15.03
C THR A 113 -11.99 -0.39 14.34
N LYS A 114 -11.53 -0.57 13.10
CA LYS A 114 -11.76 -1.78 12.32
C LYS A 114 -10.43 -2.46 12.01
N PRO A 115 -10.11 -3.57 12.70
CA PRO A 115 -8.86 -4.28 12.50
C PRO A 115 -8.66 -4.66 11.03
N SER A 116 -7.45 -4.42 10.54
CA SER A 116 -7.11 -4.47 9.11
C SER A 116 -7.20 -5.89 8.55
N GLU A 117 -8.19 -6.16 7.71
CA GLU A 117 -8.23 -7.38 6.90
C GLU A 117 -7.63 -7.13 5.52
N SER A 118 -6.69 -7.98 5.10
CA SER A 118 -6.32 -8.12 3.70
C SER A 118 -6.61 -9.54 3.25
N ALA A 119 -7.33 -9.66 2.13
CA ALA A 119 -7.48 -10.93 1.41
C ALA A 119 -6.22 -11.28 0.60
N LEU A 120 -5.33 -10.31 0.38
CA LEU A 120 -4.25 -10.39 -0.59
C LEU A 120 -2.90 -10.76 0.03
N SER A 121 -2.66 -10.39 1.29
CA SER A 121 -1.37 -10.63 1.96
C SER A 121 -1.51 -11.03 3.43
N VAL A 122 -0.47 -11.69 3.93
CA VAL A 122 -0.29 -12.13 5.32
C VAL A 122 0.76 -11.31 6.08
N VAL A 123 1.42 -10.38 5.39
CA VAL A 123 2.38 -9.45 5.98
C VAL A 123 2.06 -8.03 5.53
N GLY A 124 1.78 -7.16 6.50
CA GLY A 124 1.55 -5.74 6.28
C GLY A 124 2.65 -4.90 6.91
N VAL A 125 2.99 -3.78 6.28
CA VAL A 125 3.83 -2.74 6.88
C VAL A 125 2.90 -1.62 7.33
N LEU A 126 2.81 -1.40 8.64
CA LEU A 126 2.07 -0.30 9.22
C LEU A 126 2.93 0.95 9.13
N LEU A 127 2.38 2.00 8.53
CA LEU A 127 3.10 3.23 8.23
C LEU A 127 2.53 4.43 8.99
N ASP A 128 3.43 5.35 9.29
CA ASP A 128 3.11 6.75 9.52
C ASP A 128 3.50 7.56 8.27
N GLY A 129 2.92 8.74 8.07
CA GLY A 129 3.20 9.60 6.92
C GLY A 129 2.01 10.47 6.51
N TYR A 130 2.28 11.42 5.62
CA TYR A 130 1.29 12.38 5.13
C TYR A 130 0.50 11.79 3.96
N VAL A 131 -0.83 11.80 4.03
CA VAL A 131 -1.68 11.39 2.90
C VAL A 131 -1.76 12.52 1.89
N SER A 132 -1.13 12.30 0.74
CA SER A 132 -1.05 13.25 -0.36
C SER A 132 -2.20 13.12 -1.37
N TYR A 133 -2.91 11.99 -1.35
CA TYR A 133 -4.12 11.72 -2.11
C TYR A 133 -4.85 10.48 -1.54
N ALA A 134 -6.17 10.42 -1.74
CA ALA A 134 -6.99 9.30 -1.32
C ALA A 134 -8.11 8.98 -2.33
N SER A 135 -8.31 7.70 -2.62
CA SER A 135 -9.40 7.18 -3.44
C SER A 135 -10.11 6.01 -2.75
N SER A 136 -11.42 5.89 -2.97
CA SER A 136 -12.23 4.76 -2.48
C SER A 136 -12.07 3.50 -3.33
N GLU A 137 -11.26 3.55 -4.38
CA GLU A 137 -10.90 2.44 -5.26
C GLU A 137 -9.40 2.49 -5.60
N ASP A 138 -8.96 1.60 -6.50
CA ASP A 138 -7.63 1.70 -7.12
C ASP A 138 -7.54 3.00 -7.94
N ALA A 139 -6.66 3.90 -7.49
CA ALA A 139 -6.34 5.19 -8.08
C ALA A 139 -5.41 5.07 -9.30
N ALA A 140 -5.07 3.84 -9.71
CA ALA A 140 -4.24 3.51 -10.85
C ALA A 140 -2.90 4.26 -10.81
N THR A 141 -2.30 4.33 -9.63
CA THR A 141 -1.12 5.17 -9.43
C THR A 141 0.12 4.61 -10.10
N GLU A 142 0.98 5.50 -10.59
CA GLU A 142 2.22 5.13 -11.27
C GLU A 142 3.13 4.24 -10.40
N TRP A 143 3.83 3.30 -11.02
CA TRP A 143 4.78 2.45 -10.32
C TRP A 143 6.18 3.05 -10.41
N SER A 144 6.80 3.36 -9.27
CA SER A 144 8.15 3.94 -9.22
C SER A 144 9.22 3.04 -9.87
N SER A 145 8.98 1.73 -9.98
CA SER A 145 9.84 0.78 -10.71
C SER A 145 9.93 1.08 -12.21
N TYR A 146 8.91 1.74 -12.78
CA TYR A 146 8.89 2.16 -14.18
C TYR A 146 9.44 3.58 -14.38
N ALA A 147 9.96 4.22 -13.33
CA ALA A 147 10.63 5.50 -13.49
C ALA A 147 11.89 5.36 -14.36
N ASP A 148 12.01 6.19 -15.39
CA ASP A 148 13.21 6.32 -16.21
C ASP A 148 14.34 7.03 -15.44
N GLU A 149 15.54 7.04 -16.03
CA GLU A 149 16.73 7.62 -15.39
C GLU A 149 16.56 9.13 -15.17
N GLU A 150 16.02 9.86 -16.16
CA GLU A 150 15.79 11.31 -16.05
C GLU A 150 14.85 11.65 -14.89
N ALA A 151 13.73 10.92 -14.74
CA ALA A 151 12.85 11.15 -13.60
C ALA A 151 13.51 10.81 -12.27
N ARG A 152 14.28 9.72 -12.19
CA ARG A 152 15.02 9.35 -10.98
C ARG A 152 16.04 10.42 -10.60
N GLU A 153 16.77 10.97 -11.55
CA GLU A 153 17.74 12.05 -11.33
C GLU A 153 17.03 13.32 -10.86
N LYS A 154 16.00 13.75 -11.59
CA LYS A 154 15.21 14.94 -11.25
C LYS A 154 14.62 14.87 -9.84
N HIS A 155 14.18 13.68 -9.44
CA HIS A 155 13.52 13.43 -8.16
C HIS A 155 14.44 12.78 -7.12
N ALA A 156 15.76 12.73 -7.34
CA ALA A 156 16.69 12.11 -6.38
C ALA A 156 16.65 12.80 -4.99
N ALA A 157 16.42 14.11 -4.99
CA ALA A 157 16.33 14.90 -3.77
C ALA A 157 14.97 14.75 -3.05
N SER A 158 13.87 14.82 -3.78
CA SER A 158 12.49 14.85 -3.26
C SER A 158 11.81 13.47 -3.16
N GLY A 159 12.33 12.49 -3.90
CA GLY A 159 11.63 11.25 -4.21
C GLY A 159 10.59 11.38 -5.30
N LEU A 160 10.20 10.21 -5.84
CA LEU A 160 9.30 10.06 -6.97
C LEU A 160 7.83 10.22 -6.52
N PRO A 161 7.13 11.27 -6.99
CA PRO A 161 5.72 11.48 -6.66
C PRO A 161 4.84 10.56 -7.50
N LYS A 162 3.87 9.89 -6.87
CA LYS A 162 2.84 9.12 -7.57
C LYS A 162 1.77 10.07 -8.11
N ARG A 163 1.48 9.92 -9.40
CA ARG A 163 0.30 10.53 -10.01
C ARG A 163 -0.88 9.58 -9.82
N ALA A 164 -2.02 10.15 -9.51
CA ALA A 164 -3.25 9.41 -9.26
C ALA A 164 -4.30 9.88 -10.24
N MET A 165 -5.02 8.93 -10.84
CA MET A 165 -6.14 9.25 -11.69
C MET A 165 -7.29 9.83 -10.86
N GLU A 166 -8.10 10.68 -11.49
CA GLU A 166 -9.37 11.16 -10.94
C GLU A 166 -10.41 10.03 -10.92
N LYS A 167 -10.21 9.06 -10.02
CA LYS A 167 -11.15 7.97 -9.82
C LYS A 167 -11.59 7.96 -8.37
N SER A 168 -12.87 8.23 -8.16
CA SER A 168 -13.55 8.15 -6.86
C SER A 168 -12.77 8.78 -5.68
N PRO A 169 -12.34 10.05 -5.80
CA PRO A 169 -11.58 10.72 -4.73
C PRO A 169 -12.36 10.75 -3.42
N MET A 170 -11.64 10.62 -2.32
CA MET A 170 -12.20 10.77 -0.97
C MET A 170 -11.75 12.10 -0.37
N PHE A 171 -12.68 12.95 0.03
CA PHE A 171 -12.38 14.23 0.68
C PHE A 171 -12.54 14.17 2.20
N GLY A 172 -13.25 13.18 2.73
CA GLY A 172 -13.50 13.08 4.17
C GLY A 172 -14.02 11.69 4.59
N PRO A 173 -14.41 11.56 5.87
CA PRO A 173 -14.93 10.30 6.42
C PRO A 173 -16.18 9.79 5.68
N GLU A 174 -16.99 10.67 5.10
CA GLU A 174 -18.20 10.33 4.36
C GLU A 174 -17.94 9.58 3.05
N ASP A 175 -16.75 9.75 2.47
CA ASP A 175 -16.33 9.09 1.23
C ASP A 175 -15.58 7.78 1.48
N PHE A 176 -15.20 7.54 2.74
CA PHE A 176 -14.38 6.40 3.12
C PHE A 176 -15.21 5.13 3.19
N VAL A 177 -14.90 4.16 2.32
CA VAL A 177 -15.68 2.94 2.19
C VAL A 177 -15.21 1.86 3.16
N GLU A 178 -16.13 1.01 3.62
CA GLU A 178 -15.70 -0.14 4.42
C GLU A 178 -14.91 -1.12 3.54
N PRO A 179 -13.71 -1.56 3.98
CA PRO A 179 -12.88 -2.46 3.20
C PRO A 179 -13.56 -3.84 3.11
N GLY A 180 -14.17 -4.09 1.95
CA GLY A 180 -14.63 -5.41 1.50
C GLY A 180 -13.84 -5.84 0.27
N LEU A 181 -14.49 -5.89 -0.89
CA LEU A 181 -13.82 -6.07 -2.20
C LEU A 181 -13.27 -4.76 -2.78
N LYS A 182 -13.62 -3.61 -2.19
CA LYS A 182 -13.07 -2.29 -2.56
C LYS A 182 -11.93 -1.91 -1.62
N HIS A 183 -10.97 -1.16 -2.14
CA HIS A 183 -9.79 -0.72 -1.40
C HIS A 183 -9.81 0.81 -1.28
N ASN A 184 -9.68 1.33 -0.06
CA ASN A 184 -9.34 2.73 0.17
C ASN A 184 -7.85 2.91 -0.17
N GLU A 185 -7.50 3.20 -1.42
CA GLU A 185 -6.10 3.50 -1.76
C GLU A 185 -5.73 4.89 -1.24
N LEU A 186 -4.64 4.96 -0.49
CA LEU A 186 -4.03 6.20 -0.04
C LEU A 186 -2.62 6.31 -0.61
N ILE A 187 -2.26 7.51 -1.03
CA ILE A 187 -0.90 7.83 -1.49
C ILE A 187 -0.19 8.57 -0.38
N VAL A 188 0.77 7.91 0.24
CA VAL A 188 1.46 8.38 1.44
C VAL A 188 2.85 8.88 1.08
N ASP A 189 3.15 10.10 1.50
CA ASP A 189 4.44 10.76 1.37
C ASP A 189 5.15 10.83 2.75
N ASN A 190 6.48 10.99 2.73
CA ASN A 190 7.34 11.09 3.92
C ASN A 190 7.09 9.96 4.94
N TRP A 191 6.84 8.75 4.43
CA TRP A 191 6.37 7.66 5.27
C TRP A 191 7.48 7.03 6.11
N ARG A 192 7.10 6.46 7.24
CA ARG A 192 8.01 5.73 8.15
C ARG A 192 7.37 4.45 8.64
N VAL A 193 8.19 3.42 8.85
CA VAL A 193 7.71 2.14 9.39
C VAL A 193 7.37 2.31 10.87
N LYS A 194 6.09 2.19 11.19
CA LYS A 194 5.56 2.22 12.57
C LYS A 194 5.47 0.83 13.18
N GLY A 195 5.33 -0.20 12.35
CA GLY A 195 5.32 -1.59 12.78
C GLY A 195 5.06 -2.57 11.65
N ILE A 196 5.15 -3.85 11.97
CA ILE A 196 4.86 -4.95 11.06
C ILE A 196 3.61 -5.69 11.54
N ILE A 197 2.71 -6.00 10.61
CA ILE A 197 1.50 -6.78 10.82
C ILE A 197 1.78 -8.19 10.31
N LEU A 198 1.53 -9.21 11.14
CA LEU A 198 1.72 -10.62 10.80
C LEU A 198 0.45 -11.44 11.06
N ASP A 199 0.07 -12.27 10.10
CA ASP A 199 -0.90 -13.36 10.32
C ASP A 199 -0.23 -14.55 11.02
N THR A 200 -0.06 -14.46 12.34
CA THR A 200 0.63 -15.47 13.14
C THR A 200 -0.17 -16.74 13.37
N VAL A 201 -1.49 -16.68 13.20
CA VAL A 201 -2.37 -17.81 13.54
C VAL A 201 -2.52 -18.77 12.34
N PHE A 202 -2.13 -18.35 11.13
CA PHE A 202 -2.27 -19.14 9.89
C PHE A 202 -3.67 -19.76 9.71
N SER A 203 -4.68 -19.19 10.38
CA SER A 203 -5.96 -19.85 10.65
C SER A 203 -7.09 -19.33 9.77
N ARG A 204 -6.83 -18.24 9.01
CA ARG A 204 -7.81 -17.68 8.09
C ARG A 204 -8.24 -18.75 7.09
N PRO A 205 -9.56 -18.94 6.88
CA PRO A 205 -10.11 -19.96 5.97
C PRO A 205 -9.52 -19.90 4.57
N PHE A 206 -9.21 -18.68 4.10
CA PHE A 206 -8.63 -18.39 2.79
C PHE A 206 -7.12 -18.12 2.83
N SER A 207 -6.46 -18.27 3.98
CA SER A 207 -4.99 -18.22 3.98
C SER A 207 -4.47 -19.41 3.18
N TYR A 208 -3.65 -19.09 2.18
CA TYR A 208 -2.85 -20.06 1.44
C TYR A 208 -2.14 -21.05 2.38
N TRP A 209 -1.78 -20.60 3.59
CA TRP A 209 -1.11 -21.39 4.61
C TRP A 209 -2.00 -22.42 5.30
N LYS A 210 -3.27 -22.12 5.60
CA LYS A 210 -4.22 -23.12 6.10
C LYS A 210 -4.46 -24.24 5.09
N ILE A 211 -4.48 -23.89 3.80
CA ILE A 211 -4.60 -24.86 2.71
C ILE A 211 -3.33 -25.72 2.59
N ILE A 212 -2.16 -25.17 2.93
CA ILE A 212 -0.88 -25.90 2.93
C ILE A 212 -0.76 -26.79 4.16
N SER A 213 -1.13 -26.30 5.35
CA SER A 213 -0.96 -27.02 6.62
C SER A 213 -1.79 -28.30 6.69
N THR A 214 -2.88 -28.39 5.94
CA THR A 214 -3.75 -29.57 5.88
C THR A 214 -3.32 -30.60 4.83
N LYS A 215 -2.31 -30.29 4.00
CA LYS A 215 -1.83 -31.19 2.95
C LYS A 215 -0.73 -32.10 3.48
N PRO A 216 -0.86 -33.44 3.42
CA PRO A 216 0.09 -34.39 4.00
C PRO A 216 1.41 -34.55 3.20
N ARG A 217 1.65 -33.72 2.17
CA ARG A 217 2.81 -33.89 1.29
C ARG A 217 4.08 -33.39 2.01
N PRO A 218 5.17 -34.19 2.12
CA PRO A 218 6.38 -33.81 2.85
C PRO A 218 6.96 -32.44 2.45
N ARG A 219 7.01 -32.16 1.14
CA ARG A 219 7.47 -30.85 0.61
C ARG A 219 6.59 -29.69 1.07
N THR A 220 5.28 -29.90 1.19
CA THR A 220 4.33 -28.87 1.63
C THR A 220 4.51 -28.58 3.13
N GLN A 221 4.75 -29.61 3.93
CA GLN A 221 5.06 -29.46 5.34
C GLN A 221 6.39 -28.77 5.59
N GLN A 222 7.42 -29.07 4.80
CA GLN A 222 8.71 -28.36 4.86
C GLN A 222 8.55 -26.85 4.60
N VAL A 223 7.77 -26.47 3.58
CA VAL A 223 7.49 -25.05 3.28
C VAL A 223 6.73 -24.39 4.45
N TYR A 224 5.74 -25.08 5.02
CA TYR A 224 5.01 -24.55 6.18
C TYR A 224 5.95 -24.29 7.38
N GLN A 225 6.79 -25.26 7.74
CA GLN A 225 7.75 -25.11 8.85
C GLN A 225 8.77 -24.00 8.58
N ALA A 226 9.28 -23.90 7.35
CA ALA A 226 10.19 -22.83 6.95
C ALA A 226 9.53 -21.44 7.10
N LYS A 227 8.24 -21.31 6.75
CA LYS A 227 7.51 -20.03 6.85
C LYS A 227 7.15 -19.68 8.28
N LYS A 228 6.81 -20.68 9.11
CA LYS A 228 6.66 -20.49 10.55
C LYS A 228 7.96 -19.97 11.17
N LYS A 229 9.10 -20.59 10.83
CA LYS A 229 10.41 -20.11 11.27
C LYS A 229 10.68 -18.69 10.78
N GLU A 230 10.40 -18.39 9.51
CA GLU A 230 10.60 -17.04 8.97
C GLU A 230 9.77 -15.98 9.71
N PHE A 231 8.55 -16.29 10.15
CA PHE A 231 7.73 -15.37 10.96
C PHE A 231 8.33 -15.14 12.35
N GLU A 232 8.94 -16.15 12.96
CA GLU A 232 9.73 -15.99 14.18
C GLU A 232 10.97 -15.11 13.94
N ASP A 233 11.70 -15.36 12.85
CA ASP A 233 12.88 -14.57 12.47
C ASP A 233 12.50 -13.10 12.22
N ILE A 234 11.32 -12.82 11.61
CA ILE A 234 10.79 -11.46 11.44
C ILE A 234 10.50 -10.81 12.79
N LYS A 235 9.86 -11.53 13.73
CA LYS A 235 9.58 -11.01 15.08
C LYS A 235 10.86 -10.64 15.81
N GLU A 236 11.86 -11.52 15.75
CA GLU A 236 13.17 -11.29 16.35
C GLU A 236 13.87 -10.07 15.73
N PHE A 237 13.90 -9.99 14.39
CA PHE A 237 14.47 -8.84 13.68
C PHE A 237 13.77 -7.53 14.07
N CYS A 238 12.44 -7.50 14.09
CA CYS A 238 11.68 -6.31 14.46
C CYS A 238 12.00 -5.88 15.90
N ARG A 239 12.05 -6.84 16.83
CA ARG A 239 12.42 -6.60 18.23
C ARG A 239 13.82 -5.99 18.35
N ALA A 240 14.81 -6.56 17.65
CA ALA A 240 16.18 -6.07 17.66
C ALA A 240 16.32 -4.63 17.13
N ASN A 241 15.35 -4.16 16.34
CA ASN A 241 15.33 -2.83 15.75
C ASN A 241 14.27 -1.89 16.37
N GLY A 242 13.66 -2.28 17.50
CA GLY A 242 12.63 -1.47 18.16
C GLY A 242 11.33 -1.31 17.37
N ILE A 243 11.10 -2.16 16.36
CA ILE A 243 9.89 -2.16 15.53
C ILE A 243 8.83 -3.03 16.19
N LYS A 244 7.65 -2.46 16.41
CA LYS A 244 6.51 -3.18 16.97
C LYS A 244 5.95 -4.19 15.98
N VAL A 245 5.48 -5.32 16.50
CA VAL A 245 4.80 -6.35 15.72
C VAL A 245 3.36 -6.47 16.21
N TYR A 246 2.43 -6.52 15.28
CA TYR A 246 1.01 -6.62 15.53
C TYR A 246 0.43 -7.86 14.86
N ASP A 247 -0.64 -8.40 15.43
CA ASP A 247 -1.49 -9.34 14.71
C ASP A 247 -2.35 -8.60 13.67
N MET A 248 -3.11 -9.36 12.88
CA MET A 248 -4.03 -8.80 11.90
C MET A 248 -5.15 -7.94 12.52
N ASN A 249 -5.35 -8.04 13.84
CA ASN A 249 -6.28 -7.21 14.58
C ASN A 249 -5.63 -5.95 15.19
N LEU A 250 -4.39 -5.67 14.80
CA LEU A 250 -3.58 -4.57 15.32
C LEU A 250 -3.35 -4.65 16.83
N LYS A 251 -3.51 -5.84 17.42
CA LYS A 251 -3.08 -6.11 18.79
C LYS A 251 -1.58 -6.36 18.77
N GLU A 252 -0.85 -5.58 19.56
CA GLU A 252 0.60 -5.74 19.70
C GLU A 252 0.91 -7.16 20.21
N LEU A 253 1.71 -7.89 19.45
CA LEU A 253 2.20 -9.21 19.82
C LEU A 253 3.30 -9.02 20.87
N LYS A 254 2.88 -8.98 22.14
CA LYS A 254 3.80 -9.01 23.26
C LYS A 254 4.57 -10.33 23.19
N ASN A 255 5.90 -10.24 23.25
CA ASN A 255 6.71 -11.43 23.41
C ASN A 255 6.45 -11.96 24.81
N GLU A 256 5.78 -13.11 24.91
CA GLU A 256 5.98 -13.96 26.07
C GLU A 256 7.48 -14.28 26.07
N THR A 257 8.17 -13.86 27.13
CA THR A 257 9.57 -14.27 27.32
C THR A 257 9.57 -15.79 27.30
N PRO A 258 10.42 -16.45 26.47
CA PRO A 258 10.54 -17.89 26.55
C PRO A 258 10.89 -18.23 27.99
N THR A 259 10.00 -18.96 28.66
CA THR A 259 10.23 -19.49 30.00
C THR A 259 11.12 -20.71 29.93
#